data_AF-A0A942K584-F1
#
_entry.id   AF-A0A942K584-F1
#
_cell.length_a   1.000
_cell.length_b   1.000
_cell.length_c   1.000
_cell.angle_alpha   90.00
_cell.angle_beta   90.00
_cell.angle_gamma   90.00
#
_symmetry.space_group_name_H-M   'P 1'
#
loop_
_entity.id
_entity.type
_entity.pdbx_description
1 polymer ?
#
loop_
_entity_poly.entity_id
_entity_poly.type
_entity_poly.pdbx_seq_one_letter_code
_entity_poly.pdbx_strand_id
1 'polypeptide(L)'
;DGVLRIIGLGGYNPGVGDSFTLIRFDDGLADASDLSGVFANVQWSGFHPGLRFDVAYHSNSLVVTAVPVPAAVWLFASGLLGVLTLGRRRVV
;
A
#
# COMPACT_ATOMS: atom_id res chain seq x y z
N ASP A 1 -17.34 -0.57 -9.87
CA ASP A 1 -16.11 -1.10 -9.23
C ASP A 1 -14.92 -0.91 -10.16
N GLY A 2 -13.93 -0.13 -9.74
CA GLY A 2 -12.76 0.21 -10.56
C GLY A 2 -11.45 0.00 -9.82
N VAL A 3 -10.34 0.03 -10.57
CA VAL A 3 -8.98 -0.03 -10.03
C VAL A 3 -8.32 1.34 -10.19
N LEU A 4 -7.89 1.94 -9.09
CA LEU A 4 -7.03 3.12 -9.11
C LEU A 4 -5.57 2.67 -9.18
N ARG A 5 -4.86 2.99 -10.25
CA ARG A 5 -3.44 2.65 -10.40
C ARG A 5 -2.57 3.90 -10.28
N ILE A 6 -1.67 3.91 -9.31
CA ILE A 6 -0.70 4.97 -9.07
C ILE A 6 0.68 4.47 -9.51
N ILE A 7 1.31 5.21 -10.43
CA ILE A 7 2.62 4.88 -11.00
C ILE A 7 3.74 5.87 -10.57
N GLY A 8 3.38 6.93 -9.87
CA GLY A 8 4.29 7.97 -9.41
C GLY A 8 3.56 9.18 -8.82
N LEU A 9 4.30 10.03 -8.09
CA LEU A 9 3.78 11.21 -7.37
C LEU A 9 4.53 12.49 -7.79
N GLY A 10 4.76 12.67 -9.10
CA GLY A 10 5.43 13.87 -9.62
C GLY A 10 6.86 14.07 -9.11
N GLY A 11 7.58 12.98 -8.78
CA GLY A 11 8.94 13.02 -8.23
C GLY A 11 9.01 12.91 -6.70
N TYR A 12 7.88 12.95 -5.99
CA TYR A 12 7.85 12.63 -4.58
C TYR A 12 8.08 11.13 -4.34
N ASN A 13 9.04 10.79 -3.47
CA ASN A 13 9.32 9.42 -3.05
C ASN A 13 8.96 9.27 -1.57
N PRO A 14 7.81 8.66 -1.23
CA PRO A 14 7.35 8.53 0.15
C PRO A 14 8.34 7.74 1.01
N GLY A 15 8.65 8.26 2.20
CA GLY A 15 9.35 7.55 3.26
C GLY A 15 8.41 6.71 4.13
N VAL A 16 8.97 5.81 4.93
CA VAL A 16 8.20 5.06 5.94
C VAL A 16 7.60 6.05 6.95
N GLY A 17 6.30 5.94 7.20
CA GLY A 17 5.53 6.78 8.12
C GLY A 17 4.91 8.01 7.46
N ASP A 18 5.29 8.33 6.22
CA ASP A 18 4.71 9.46 5.50
C ASP A 18 3.22 9.21 5.24
N SER A 19 2.43 10.27 5.40
CA SER A 19 1.00 10.28 5.12
C SER A 19 0.66 11.47 4.23
N PHE A 20 -0.07 11.24 3.15
CA PHE A 20 -0.42 12.28 2.19
C PHE A 20 -1.81 12.07 1.60
N THR A 21 -2.46 13.16 1.23
CA THR A 21 -3.74 13.15 0.51
C THR A 21 -3.48 12.94 -0.96
N LEU A 22 -4.05 11.89 -1.54
CA LEU A 22 -3.93 11.60 -2.97
C LEU A 22 -5.01 12.34 -3.77
N ILE A 23 -6.23 12.37 -3.25
CA ILE A 23 -7.40 12.99 -3.89
C ILE A 23 -8.23 13.67 -2.80
N ARG A 24 -8.66 14.91 -3.08
CA ARG A 24 -9.70 15.59 -2.31
C ARG A 24 -10.97 15.61 -3.14
N PHE A 25 -12.05 15.12 -2.55
CA PHE A 25 -13.40 15.22 -3.08
C PHE A 25 -14.01 16.46 -2.41
N ASP A 26 -14.31 17.48 -3.19
CA ASP A 26 -14.82 18.75 -2.68
C ASP A 26 -15.65 19.36 -3.80
N ASP A 27 -16.96 19.47 -3.58
CA ASP A 27 -17.88 20.13 -4.51
C ASP A 27 -18.10 21.62 -4.17
N GLY A 28 -17.44 22.12 -3.12
CA GLY A 28 -17.54 23.49 -2.64
C GLY A 28 -18.58 23.69 -1.53
N LEU A 29 -19.27 22.64 -1.09
CA LEU A 29 -20.19 22.66 0.05
C LEU A 29 -19.55 21.96 1.27
N ALA A 30 -19.73 22.55 2.45
CA ALA A 30 -19.21 21.98 3.69
C ALA A 30 -20.15 20.88 4.22
N ASP A 31 -20.15 19.72 3.57
CA ASP A 31 -20.95 18.57 3.97
C ASP A 31 -20.19 17.23 3.89
N ALA A 32 -20.90 16.12 4.09
CA ALA A 32 -20.33 14.76 4.14
C ALA A 32 -20.66 13.93 2.87
N SER A 33 -21.26 14.56 1.85
CA SER A 33 -21.72 13.90 0.63
C SER A 33 -20.71 13.93 -0.52
N ASP A 34 -19.55 14.56 -0.29
CA ASP A 34 -18.43 14.63 -1.24
C ASP A 34 -17.97 13.24 -1.75
N LEU A 35 -17.94 12.23 -0.88
CA LEU A 35 -17.57 10.86 -1.25
C LEU A 35 -18.80 10.05 -1.71
N SER A 36 -18.94 9.86 -3.02
CA SER A 36 -20.02 9.06 -3.62
C SER A 36 -19.65 7.60 -3.93
N GLY A 37 -18.38 7.19 -3.74
CA GLY A 37 -17.96 5.81 -3.98
C GLY A 37 -16.47 5.54 -3.69
N VAL A 38 -16.11 4.25 -3.64
CA VAL A 38 -14.73 3.79 -3.38
C VAL A 38 -14.22 2.91 -4.52
N PHE A 39 -12.90 2.95 -4.77
CA PHE A 39 -12.28 1.99 -5.66
C PHE A 39 -12.20 0.63 -4.98
N ALA A 40 -12.50 -0.44 -5.74
CA ALA A 40 -12.43 -1.81 -5.24
C ALA A 40 -10.98 -2.24 -5.01
N ASN A 41 -10.02 -1.63 -5.72
CA ASN A 41 -8.60 -1.89 -5.56
C ASN A 41 -7.77 -0.64 -5.85
N VAL A 42 -6.68 -0.48 -5.10
CA VAL A 42 -5.67 0.56 -5.31
C VAL A 42 -4.32 -0.12 -5.54
N GLN A 43 -3.77 0.05 -6.73
CA GLN A 43 -2.53 -0.56 -7.17
C GLN A 43 -1.39 0.45 -7.22
N TRP A 44 -0.22 0.02 -6.76
CA TRP A 44 0.97 0.85 -6.64
C TRP A 44 2.10 0.24 -7.46
N SER A 45 2.75 1.04 -8.30
CA SER A 45 3.98 0.65 -9.00
C SER A 45 4.93 1.85 -9.12
N GLY A 46 6.22 1.58 -9.34
CA GLY A 46 7.23 2.64 -9.45
C GLY A 46 7.76 3.17 -8.10
N PHE A 47 7.41 2.54 -6.98
CA PHE A 47 7.87 2.89 -5.63
C PHE A 47 8.85 1.85 -5.07
N HIS A 48 9.54 2.20 -3.98
CA HIS A 48 10.52 1.32 -3.34
C HIS A 48 9.88 -0.03 -2.90
N PRO A 49 10.45 -1.20 -3.23
CA PRO A 49 9.85 -2.51 -2.93
C PRO A 49 9.66 -2.82 -1.44
N GLY A 50 10.39 -2.12 -0.57
CA GLY A 50 10.25 -2.23 0.89
C GLY A 50 9.07 -1.47 1.48
N LEU A 51 8.28 -0.77 0.65
CA LEU A 51 7.10 -0.03 1.07
C LEU A 51 5.81 -0.75 0.69
N ARG A 52 4.84 -0.61 1.57
CA ARG A 52 3.42 -0.91 1.37
C ARG A 52 2.66 0.40 1.58
N PHE A 53 1.49 0.50 0.97
CA PHE A 53 0.62 1.67 1.14
C PHE A 53 -0.69 1.21 1.73
N ASP A 54 -1.07 1.83 2.84
CA ASP A 54 -2.40 1.70 3.41
C ASP A 54 -3.26 2.86 2.94
N VAL A 55 -4.53 2.58 2.64
CA VAL A 55 -5.44 3.52 1.98
C VAL A 55 -6.67 3.72 2.85
N ALA A 56 -6.90 4.96 3.27
CA ALA A 56 -8.05 5.36 4.06
C ALA A 56 -8.93 6.32 3.27
N TYR A 57 -10.21 5.97 3.11
CA TYR A 57 -11.24 6.85 2.58
C TYR A 57 -11.90 7.61 3.73
N HIS A 58 -11.90 8.93 3.62
CA HIS A 58 -12.62 9.86 4.47
C HIS A 58 -13.78 10.46 3.68
N SER A 59 -14.70 11.16 4.37
CA SER A 59 -15.88 11.76 3.76
C SER A 59 -15.58 12.67 2.56
N ASN A 60 -14.39 13.27 2.51
CA ASN A 60 -13.98 14.23 1.47
C ASN A 60 -12.56 13.99 0.92
N SER A 61 -11.92 12.87 1.25
CA SER A 61 -10.54 12.64 0.79
C SER A 61 -10.10 11.19 0.82
N LEU A 62 -9.14 10.88 -0.03
CA LEU A 62 -8.40 9.62 -0.04
C LEU A 62 -6.99 9.90 0.50
N VAL A 63 -6.71 9.39 1.69
CA VAL A 63 -5.43 9.54 2.37
C VAL A 63 -4.67 8.23 2.28
N VAL A 64 -3.36 8.33 2.04
CA VAL A 64 -2.48 7.19 1.89
C VAL A 64 -1.35 7.30 2.88
N THR A 65 -1.00 6.19 3.52
CA THR A 65 0.13 6.11 4.43
C THR A 65 1.14 5.08 3.94
N ALA A 66 2.41 5.47 3.94
CA ALA A 66 3.52 4.60 3.56
C ALA A 66 3.97 3.80 4.77
N VAL A 67 3.75 2.49 4.74
CA VAL A 67 4.10 1.57 5.83
C VAL A 67 5.20 0.60 5.37
N PRO A 68 6.07 0.12 6.27
CA PRO A 68 7.03 -0.91 5.91
C PRO A 68 6.33 -2.19 5.47
N VAL A 69 6.97 -2.96 4.60
CA VAL A 69 6.55 -4.35 4.35
C VAL A 69 6.58 -5.12 5.69
N PRO A 70 5.50 -5.84 6.05
CA PRO A 70 5.41 -6.53 7.34
C PRO A 70 6.60 -7.49 7.56
N ALA A 71 7.14 -7.48 8.77
CA ALA A 71 8.22 -8.39 9.15
C ALA A 71 7.85 -9.85 8.88
N ALA A 72 6.59 -10.23 9.07
CA ALA A 72 6.07 -11.56 8.78
C ALA A 72 6.41 -12.05 7.36
N VAL A 73 6.49 -11.17 6.35
CA VAL A 73 6.89 -11.55 4.99
C VAL A 73 8.35 -12.00 4.96
N TRP A 74 9.23 -11.27 5.64
CA TRP A 74 10.64 -11.64 5.79
C TRP A 74 10.81 -12.91 6.61
N LEU A 75 10.08 -13.04 7.71
CA LEU A 75 10.11 -14.23 8.56
C LEU A 75 9.58 -15.47 7.84
N PHE A 76 8.54 -15.31 7.03
CA PHE A 76 8.01 -16.37 6.19
C PHE A 76 9.02 -16.77 5.12
N ALA A 77 9.61 -15.80 4.41
CA ALA A 77 10.63 -16.07 3.40
C ALA A 77 11.87 -16.74 4.01
N SER A 78 12.37 -16.25 5.14
CA SER A 78 13.53 -16.81 5.83
C SER A 78 13.24 -18.19 6.41
N GLY A 79 12.06 -18.38 7.01
CA GLY A 79 11.61 -19.67 7.52
C GLY A 79 11.47 -20.72 6.42
N LEU A 80 10.86 -20.34 5.29
CA LEU A 80 10.71 -21.21 4.13
C LEU A 80 12.07 -21.63 3.55
N LEU A 81 12.99 -20.68 3.38
CA LEU A 81 14.37 -20.98 2.96
C LEU A 81 15.08 -21.92 3.95
N GLY A 82 14.87 -21.73 5.26
CA GLY A 82 15.38 -22.63 6.28
C GLY A 82 14.86 -24.06 6.09
N VAL A 83 13.56 -24.24 5.88
CA VAL A 83 12.96 -25.56 5.64
C VAL A 83 13.48 -26.20 4.34
N LEU A 84 13.54 -25.44 3.24
CA LEU A 84 14.00 -25.94 1.94
C LEU A 84 15.48 -26.36 1.97
N THR A 85 16.32 -25.63 2.71
CA THR A 85 17.76 -25.94 2.82
C THR A 85 18.04 -27.11 3.78
N LEU A 86 17.30 -27.21 4.89
CA LEU A 86 17.42 -28.31 5.84
C LEU A 86 16.82 -29.62 5.31
N GLY A 87 15.69 -29.56 4.58
CA GLY A 87 15.05 -30.72 3.98
C GLY A 87 15.91 -31.44 2.94
N ARG A 88 16.82 -30.70 2.26
CA ARG A 88 17.77 -31.26 1.29
C ARG A 88 18.91 -32.08 1.93
N ARG A 89 19.13 -32.00 3.24
CA ARG A 89 20.18 -32.77 3.95
C ARG A 89 19.74 -34.18 4.39
N ARG A 90 18.48 -34.57 4.16
CA ARG A 90 17.94 -35.89 4.57
C ARG A 90 17.87 -36.94 3.46
N VAL A 91 18.61 -36.76 2.36
CA VAL A 91 18.81 -37.81 1.34
C VAL A 91 20.30 -38.15 1.30
N VAL A 92 20.75 -38.89 2.30
CA VAL A 92 21.94 -39.78 2.28
C VAL A 92 21.60 -40.97 3.15
#